data_AF-A6G2R2-F1
#
_entry.id   AF-A6G2R2-F1
#
_cell.length_a   1.000
_cell.length_b   1.000
_cell.length_c   1.000
_cell.angle_alpha   90.00
_cell.angle_beta   90.00
_cell.angle_gamma   90.00
#
_symmetry.space_group_name_H-M   'P 1'
#
loop_
_entity.id
_entity.type
_entity.pdbx_description
1 polymer ?
#
loop_
_entity_poly.entity_id
_entity_poly.type
_entity_poly.pdbx_seq_one_letter_code
_entity_poly.pdbx_strand_id
1 'polypeptide(L)' 'MVLFRDPNGRRMVTTSVRRVLTTSDDAVLYVETENSVYRLRIRSQKPAAAIAG' A
#
# COMPACT_ATOMS: atom_id res chain seq x y z
N MET A 1 -6.17 0.72 -7.71
CA MET A 1 -5.90 2.09 -7.22
C MET A 1 -4.95 1.98 -6.05
N VAL A 2 -3.76 2.57 -6.12
CA VAL A 2 -2.75 2.52 -5.05
C VAL A 2 -2.54 3.94 -4.51
N LEU A 3 -2.58 4.09 -3.19
CA LEU A 3 -2.39 5.36 -2.51
C LEU A 3 -0.96 5.42 -1.96
N PHE A 4 -0.10 6.25 -2.55
CA PHE A 4 1.19 6.58 -1.94
C PHE A 4 1.00 7.81 -1.04
N ARG A 5 1.42 7.71 0.23
CA ARG A 5 1.71 8.89 1.04
C ARG A 5 3.19 9.17 0.93
N ASP A 6 3.57 10.34 0.43
CA ASP A 6 4.95 10.80 0.58
C ASP A 6 5.28 11.00 2.07
N PRO A 7 6.57 10.99 2.47
CA PRO A 7 6.97 11.17 3.87
C PRO A 7 6.47 12.49 4.49
N ASN A 8 6.18 13.50 3.67
CA ASN A 8 5.68 14.81 4.08
C ASN A 8 4.14 14.87 4.12
N GLY A 9 3.44 13.78 3.79
CA GLY A 9 1.99 13.66 3.82
C GLY A 9 1.25 14.48 2.76
N ARG A 10 1.93 15.06 1.77
CA ARG A 10 1.34 16.13 0.95
C ARG A 10 0.70 15.69 -0.36
N ARG A 11 1.09 14.54 -0.94
CA ARG A 11 0.64 14.19 -2.29
C ARG A 11 0.17 12.76 -2.43
N MET A 12 -1.12 12.65 -2.73
CA MET A 12 -1.75 11.44 -3.23
C MET A 12 -1.47 11.32 -4.72
N VAL A 13 -0.90 10.19 -5.15
CA VAL A 13 -0.65 9.90 -6.58
C VAL A 13 -1.52 8.72 -6.99
N THR A 14 -2.35 8.91 -8.01
CA THR A 14 -3.08 7.84 -8.69
C THR A 14 -2.35 7.49 -9.98
N THR A 15 -2.09 6.21 -10.20
CA THR A 15 -1.49 5.71 -11.44
C THR A 15 -2.15 4.39 -11.82
N SER A 16 -2.21 4.12 -13.12
CA SER A 16 -2.76 2.88 -13.65
C SER A 16 -1.89 1.70 -13.27
N VAL A 17 -2.53 0.64 -12.78
CA VAL A 17 -1.87 -0.62 -12.46
C VAL A 17 -1.93 -1.51 -13.69
N ARG A 18 -0.77 -2.03 -14.13
CA ARG A 18 -0.70 -3.03 -15.19
C ARG A 18 -0.99 -4.42 -14.64
N ARG A 19 -0.34 -4.76 -13.52
CA ARG A 19 -0.46 -6.08 -12.90
C ARG A 19 -0.18 -6.00 -11.40
N VAL A 20 -0.84 -6.88 -10.66
CA VAL A 20 -0.51 -7.18 -9.25
C VAL A 20 0.10 -8.58 -9.20
N LEU A 21 1.25 -8.70 -8.54
CA LEU A 21 1.97 -9.95 -8.31
C LEU A 21 1.90 -10.27 -6.82
N THR A 22 1.40 -11.47 -6.50
CA THR A 22 1.37 -12.02 -5.15
C THR A 22 2.63 -12.83 -4.90
N THR A 23 2.99 -12.97 -3.61
CA THR A 23 4.11 -13.82 -3.19
C THR A 23 3.63 -14.86 -2.19
N SER A 24 4.52 -15.78 -1.79
CA SER A 24 4.25 -16.70 -0.68
C SER A 24 4.13 -16.01 0.68
N ASP A 25 4.58 -14.74 0.82
CA ASP A 25 4.28 -13.89 1.98
C ASP A 25 2.98 -13.12 1.68
N ASP A 26 1.88 -13.53 2.32
CA ASP A 26 0.55 -12.93 2.17
C ASP A 26 0.51 -11.44 2.55
N ALA A 27 1.49 -10.96 3.32
CA ALA A 27 1.59 -9.56 3.70
C ALA A 27 2.31 -8.71 2.63
N VAL A 28 2.85 -9.32 1.57
CA VAL A 28 3.66 -8.63 0.55
C VAL A 28 3.04 -8.75 -0.84
N LEU A 29 2.89 -7.60 -1.49
CA LEU A 29 2.41 -7.48 -2.86
C LEU A 29 3.40 -6.66 -3.68
N TYR A 30 3.51 -6.99 -4.96
CA TYR A 30 4.20 -6.15 -5.93
C TYR A 30 3.18 -5.59 -6.92
N VAL A 31 3.25 -4.28 -7.16
CA VAL A 31 2.37 -3.58 -8.09
C VAL A 31 3.23 -3.05 -9.23
N GLU A 32 2.96 -3.54 -10.43
CA GLU A 32 3.58 -3.10 -11.65
C GLU A 32 2.75 -1.98 -12.28
N THR A 33 3.40 -0.86 -12.57
CA THR A 33 2.87 0.26 -13.34
C THR A 33 3.59 0.31 -14.70
N GLU A 34 3.34 1.35 -15.48
CA GLU A 34 4.01 1.51 -16.77
C GLU A 34 5.53 1.63 -16.66
N ASN A 35 6.03 2.34 -15.64
CA ASN A 35 7.45 2.72 -15.53
C ASN A 35 8.11 2.25 -14.23
N SER A 36 7.39 1.53 -13.36
CA SER A 36 7.88 1.22 -12.01
C SER A 36 7.24 -0.04 -11.45
N VAL A 37 7.94 -0.67 -10.50
CA VAL A 37 7.40 -1.74 -9.67
C VAL A 37 7.51 -1.33 -8.21
N TYR A 38 6.38 -1.35 -7.49
CA TYR A 38 6.31 -1.00 -6.09
C TYR A 38 6.12 -2.24 -5.23
N ARG A 39 6.86 -2.34 -4.13
CA ARG A 39 6.64 -3.36 -3.09
C ARG A 39 5.77 -2.76 -1.98
N LEU A 40 4.59 -3.34 -1.77
CA LEU A 40 3.73 -2.99 -0.65
C LEU A 40 3.81 -4.07 0.42
N ARG A 41 3.93 -3.65 1.69
CA ARG A 41 3.75 -4.52 2.85
C ARG A 41 2.51 -4.08 3.60
N ILE A 42 1.50 -4.94 3.66
CA ILE A 42 0.27 -4.69 4.39
C ILE A 42 0.56 -4.94 5.88
N ARG A 43 0.41 -3.91 6.70
CA ARG A 43 0.52 -4.02 8.16
C ARG A 43 -0.88 -4.03 8.74
N SER A 44 -1.27 -5.14 9.36
CA SER A 44 -2.48 -5.19 10.18
C SER A 44 -2.21 -4.41 11.46
N GLN A 45 -2.56 -3.12 11.49
CA GLN A 45 -2.63 -2.40 12.76
C GLN A 45 -3.91 -2.85 13.45
N LYS A 46 -3.79 -3.53 14.59
CA LYS A 46 -4.93 -3.74 15.50
C LYS A 46 -5.53 -2.35 15.77
N PRO A 47 -6.83 -2.12 15.53
CA PRO A 47 -7.45 -0.84 15.89
C PRO A 47 -7.14 -0.55 17.35
N ALA A 48 -6.58 0.63 17.64
CA ALA A 48 -6.40 1.05 19.02
C ALA A 48 -7.78 1.01 19.67
N ALA A 49 -7.92 0.21 20.75
CA ALA A 49 -9.17 0.09 21.47
C ALA A 49 -9.65 1.51 21.81
N ALA A 50 -10.85 1.86 21.34
CA ALA A 50 -11.47 3.12 21.69
C ALA A 50 -11.51 3.22 23.20
N ILE A 51 -10.93 4.29 23.75
CA ILE A 51 -11.05 4.66 25.15
C ILE A 51 -12.54 4.68 25.51
N ALA A 52 -12.97 3.71 26.31
CA ALA A 52 -14.28 3.72 26.92
C ALA A 52 -14.28 4.84 27.97
N GLY A 53 -15.10 5.87 27.73
CA GLY A 53 -15.45 6.90 28.70
C GLY A 53 -16.54 6.43 29.65
#